data_AF-A0A955ABY3-F1
#
_entry.id   AF-A0A955ABY3-F1
#
_cell.length_a   1.000
_cell.length_b   1.000
_cell.length_c   1.000
_cell.angle_alpha   90.00
_cell.angle_beta   90.00
_cell.angle_gamma   90.00
#
_symmetry.space_group_name_H-M   'P 1'
#
loop_
_entity.id
_entity.type
_entity.pdbx_description
1 polymer ?
#
loop_
_entity_poly.entity_id
_entity_poly.type
_entity_poly.pdbx_seq_one_letter_code
_entity_poly.pdbx_strand_id
1 'polypeptide(L)'
;MFARSSKIRIGHRRPSFTLVELLVVIAIIAIMAGMVMFTLASAQQDALRTRTRGTIDKINQVILERWEGYRYRSVKLPVSPAALQQKQITPRGVAKLRSLFLKDMMRMELPDNYVDLAYTPTSLTLTGPPSSTDLYPGVPPMTFHSSPGREYNVLRNYFKVGSPIVESDPAATLVANTSQAWTTTYQASECLYAIVAHSTSGGGSALEGFVASEIGDVDGDGFPEFVDAWGEPIGWIRWPAGYASKLNESYKATPDAFDPLRTAFQWSDASLTQKPWTVVPLIISAGADRKFGINQPENIFATSRNVFIGGTDTPTVGLIGNAGEATDNVSNHDILLE
;
A
#
# COMPACT_ATOMS: atom_id res chain seq x y z
N MET A 1 -37.48 -69.93 71.50
CA MET A 1 -37.38 -70.05 70.03
C MET A 1 -36.56 -68.87 69.51
N PHE A 2 -35.32 -69.15 69.11
CA PHE A 2 -34.33 -68.37 68.34
C PHE A 2 -34.22 -66.84 68.47
N ALA A 3 -33.10 -66.40 69.07
CA ALA A 3 -32.54 -65.06 68.94
C ALA A 3 -32.05 -64.81 67.49
N ARG A 4 -32.46 -63.69 66.88
CA ARG A 4 -32.00 -63.27 65.54
C ARG A 4 -30.92 -62.20 65.71
N SER A 5 -29.66 -62.64 65.61
CA SER A 5 -28.48 -61.76 65.61
C SER A 5 -28.45 -60.93 64.31
N SER A 6 -28.63 -59.62 64.43
CA SER A 6 -28.48 -58.67 63.33
C SER A 6 -27.00 -58.38 63.09
N LYS A 7 -26.42 -58.98 62.04
CA LYS A 7 -25.08 -58.63 61.55
C LYS A 7 -25.09 -57.21 60.97
N ILE A 8 -24.52 -56.25 61.71
CA ILE A 8 -24.22 -54.91 61.21
C ILE A 8 -23.14 -55.04 60.13
N ARG A 9 -23.47 -54.69 58.89
CA ARG A 9 -22.48 -54.61 57.79
C ARG A 9 -21.64 -53.36 58.01
N ILE A 10 -20.38 -53.56 58.42
CA ILE A 10 -19.39 -52.49 58.54
C ILE A 10 -19.07 -52.01 57.11
N GLY A 11 -19.47 -50.77 56.80
CA GLY A 11 -19.15 -50.14 55.52
C GLY A 11 -17.65 -50.01 55.35
N HIS A 12 -17.11 -50.50 54.23
CA HIS A 12 -15.72 -50.26 53.85
C HIS A 12 -15.47 -48.75 53.75
N ARG A 13 -14.55 -48.22 54.56
CA ARG A 13 -14.03 -46.86 54.37
C ARG A 13 -13.33 -46.85 53.02
N ARG A 14 -13.82 -46.03 52.09
CA ARG A 14 -13.12 -45.76 50.83
C ARG A 14 -11.76 -45.14 51.19
N PRO A 15 -10.66 -45.55 50.55
CA PRO A 15 -9.36 -44.95 50.80
C PRO A 15 -9.45 -43.44 50.53
N SER A 16 -9.05 -42.64 51.51
CA SER A 16 -8.93 -41.19 51.43
C SER A 16 -7.60 -40.83 50.77
N PHE A 17 -7.64 -39.91 49.80
CA PHE A 17 -6.48 -39.46 49.04
C PHE A 17 -5.35 -38.95 49.94
N THR A 18 -4.13 -39.32 49.60
CA THR A 18 -2.95 -38.83 50.31
C THR A 18 -2.57 -37.43 49.82
N LEU A 19 -1.98 -36.62 50.70
CA LEU A 19 -1.48 -35.29 50.34
C LEU A 19 -0.47 -35.38 49.17
N VAL A 20 0.29 -36.48 49.11
CA VAL A 20 1.26 -36.76 48.04
C VAL A 20 0.57 -36.99 46.69
N GLU A 21 -0.51 -37.78 46.62
CA GLU A 21 -1.28 -37.96 45.38
C GLU A 21 -1.80 -36.62 44.86
N LEU A 22 -2.34 -35.77 45.75
CA LEU A 22 -2.84 -34.47 45.35
C LEU A 22 -1.71 -33.56 44.86
N LEU A 23 -0.54 -33.61 45.51
CA LEU A 23 0.65 -32.84 45.10
C LEU A 23 1.18 -33.28 43.73
N VAL A 24 1.23 -34.58 43.46
CA VAL A 24 1.64 -35.11 42.15
C VAL A 24 0.65 -34.70 41.06
N VAL A 25 -0.66 -34.75 41.34
CA VAL A 25 -1.69 -34.36 40.38
C VAL A 25 -1.59 -32.88 40.02
N ILE A 26 -1.46 -31.99 41.00
CA ILE A 26 -1.30 -30.56 40.70
C ILE A 26 0.02 -30.26 39.99
N ALA A 27 1.10 -31.01 40.27
CA ALA A 27 2.37 -30.87 39.55
C ALA A 27 2.24 -31.27 38.07
N ILE A 28 1.56 -32.38 37.78
CA ILE A 28 1.31 -32.83 36.39
C ILE A 28 0.42 -31.82 35.66
N ILE A 29 -0.66 -31.34 36.30
CA ILE A 29 -1.56 -30.33 35.71
C ILE A 29 -0.80 -29.04 35.41
N ALA A 30 0.07 -28.58 36.32
CA ALA A 30 0.86 -27.36 36.11
C ALA A 30 1.80 -27.48 34.90
N ILE A 31 2.48 -28.63 34.74
CA ILE A 31 3.38 -28.88 33.60
C ILE A 31 2.58 -28.92 32.29
N MET A 32 1.47 -29.66 32.25
CA MET A 32 0.63 -29.75 31.05
C MET A 32 0.01 -28.39 30.70
N ALA A 33 -0.51 -27.66 31.69
CA ALA A 33 -1.08 -26.33 31.48
C ALA A 33 -0.05 -25.35 30.93
N GLY A 34 1.19 -25.38 31.43
CA GLY A 34 2.30 -24.57 30.92
C GLY A 34 2.60 -24.83 29.45
N MET A 35 2.70 -26.10 29.04
CA MET A 35 2.95 -26.47 27.64
C MET A 35 1.77 -26.09 26.72
N VAL A 36 0.53 -26.31 27.16
CA VAL A 36 -0.67 -25.98 26.38
C VAL A 36 -0.81 -24.48 26.16
N MET A 37 -0.50 -23.65 27.15
CA MET A 37 -0.60 -22.20 27.01
C MET A 37 0.36 -21.64 25.95
N PHE A 38 1.62 -22.11 25.94
CA PHE A 38 2.61 -21.66 24.96
C PHE A 38 2.25 -22.09 23.53
N THR A 39 1.81 -23.34 23.35
CA THR A 39 1.40 -23.86 22.04
C THR A 39 0.15 -23.16 21.49
N LEU A 40 -0.83 -22.86 22.36
CA LEU A 40 -2.03 -22.12 21.96
C LEU A 40 -1.70 -20.68 21.55
N ALA A 41 -0.81 -20.00 22.27
CA ALA A 41 -0.39 -18.64 21.94
C ALA A 41 0.29 -18.57 20.56
N SER A 42 1.19 -19.51 20.25
CA SER A 42 1.81 -19.61 18.93
C SER A 42 0.78 -19.87 17.83
N ALA A 43 -0.11 -20.85 18.04
CA ALA A 43 -1.15 -21.18 17.08
C ALA A 43 -2.12 -20.03 16.82
N GLN A 44 -2.38 -19.19 17.83
CA GLN A 44 -3.16 -17.96 17.65
C GLN A 44 -2.42 -16.95 16.76
N GLN A 45 -1.13 -16.70 16.99
CA GLN A 45 -0.36 -15.79 16.15
C GLN A 45 -0.29 -16.27 14.69
N ASP A 46 -0.10 -17.57 14.47
CA ASP A 46 -0.10 -18.14 13.13
C ASP A 46 -1.46 -17.99 12.43
N ALA A 47 -2.56 -18.16 13.18
CA ALA A 47 -3.92 -17.97 12.67
C ALA A 47 -4.19 -16.50 12.30
N LEU A 48 -3.73 -15.54 13.13
CA LEU A 48 -3.82 -14.12 12.85
C LEU A 48 -3.02 -13.76 11.59
N ARG A 49 -1.78 -14.24 11.48
CA ARG A 49 -0.93 -14.03 10.31
C ARG A 49 -1.55 -14.59 9.04
N THR A 50 -2.12 -15.80 9.11
CA THR A 50 -2.80 -16.44 7.97
C THR A 50 -4.04 -15.65 7.54
N ARG A 51 -4.82 -15.15 8.50
CA ARG A 51 -5.98 -14.29 8.20
C ARG A 51 -5.55 -13.01 7.52
N THR A 52 -4.58 -12.28 8.09
CA THR A 52 -4.04 -11.05 7.52
C THR A 52 -3.50 -11.27 6.11
N ARG A 53 -2.79 -12.38 5.89
CA ARG A 53 -2.31 -12.77 4.56
C ARG A 53 -3.45 -12.90 3.55
N GLY A 54 -4.52 -13.60 3.92
CA GLY A 54 -5.72 -13.72 3.09
C GLY A 54 -6.38 -12.37 2.77
N THR A 55 -6.41 -11.44 3.74
CA THR A 55 -6.87 -10.06 3.50
C THR A 55 -5.99 -9.33 2.49
N ILE A 56 -4.67 -9.37 2.69
CA ILE A 56 -3.69 -8.73 1.81
C ILE A 56 -3.78 -9.31 0.40
N ASP A 57 -3.94 -10.63 0.25
CA ASP A 57 -4.07 -11.28 -1.05
C ASP A 57 -5.30 -10.81 -1.83
N LYS A 58 -6.45 -10.68 -1.14
CA LYS A 58 -7.68 -10.14 -1.76
C LYS A 58 -7.49 -8.70 -2.24
N ILE A 59 -6.89 -7.85 -1.41
CA ILE A 59 -6.60 -6.45 -1.77
C ILE A 59 -5.62 -6.43 -2.96
N ASN A 60 -4.56 -7.23 -2.87
CA ASN A 60 -3.50 -7.30 -3.87
C ASN A 60 -4.01 -7.73 -5.24
N GLN A 61 -4.96 -8.67 -5.32
CA GLN A 61 -5.58 -9.06 -6.59
C GLN A 61 -6.24 -7.87 -7.29
N VAL A 62 -7.02 -7.07 -6.56
CA VAL A 62 -7.72 -5.90 -7.11
C VAL A 62 -6.72 -4.81 -7.52
N ILE A 63 -5.74 -4.53 -6.65
CA ILE A 63 -4.75 -3.48 -6.88
C ILE A 63 -3.81 -3.84 -8.03
N LEU A 64 -3.30 -5.07 -8.08
CA LEU A 64 -2.39 -5.51 -9.15
C LEU A 64 -3.10 -5.57 -10.50
N GLU A 65 -4.35 -6.04 -10.55
CA GLU A 65 -5.15 -6.01 -11.79
C GLU A 65 -5.21 -4.58 -12.35
N ARG A 66 -5.50 -3.61 -11.48
CA ARG A 66 -5.55 -2.20 -11.86
C ARG A 66 -4.17 -1.65 -12.23
N TRP A 67 -3.14 -1.99 -11.47
CA TRP A 67 -1.77 -1.53 -11.69
C TRP A 67 -1.19 -2.04 -13.03
N GLU A 68 -1.35 -3.34 -13.32
CA GLU A 68 -0.96 -3.95 -14.60
C GLU A 68 -1.76 -3.37 -15.78
N GLY A 69 -3.03 -3.02 -15.54
CA GLY A 69 -3.87 -2.35 -16.53
C GLY A 69 -3.25 -1.06 -17.10
N TYR A 70 -2.48 -0.31 -16.31
CA TYR A 70 -1.80 0.91 -16.79
C TYR A 70 -0.74 0.63 -17.85
N ARG A 71 -0.12 -0.55 -17.84
CA ARG A 71 0.92 -0.91 -18.81
C ARG A 71 0.40 -0.86 -20.25
N TYR A 72 -0.85 -1.24 -20.43
CA TYR A 72 -1.52 -1.30 -21.74
C TYR A 72 -2.44 -0.12 -22.01
N ARG A 73 -2.64 0.77 -21.03
CA ARG A 73 -3.57 1.88 -21.15
C ARG A 73 -3.08 2.91 -22.16
N SER A 74 -3.99 3.33 -23.04
CA SER A 74 -3.73 4.45 -23.94
C SER A 74 -3.82 5.76 -23.17
N VAL A 75 -2.73 6.52 -23.15
CA VAL A 75 -2.73 7.90 -22.64
C VAL A 75 -3.17 8.83 -23.75
N LYS A 76 -4.24 9.60 -23.52
CA LYS A 76 -4.65 10.68 -24.44
C LYS A 76 -3.64 11.81 -24.32
N LEU A 77 -2.77 11.94 -25.31
CA LEU A 77 -1.81 13.03 -25.36
C LEU A 77 -2.50 14.26 -25.99
N PRO A 78 -2.47 15.44 -25.33
CA PRO A 78 -2.97 16.70 -25.87
C PRO A 78 -1.99 17.27 -26.89
N VAL A 79 -1.47 16.43 -27.78
CA VAL A 79 -0.59 16.82 -28.87
C VAL A 79 -1.45 16.93 -30.13
N SER A 80 -1.50 18.12 -30.72
CA SER A 80 -2.24 18.31 -31.96
C SER A 80 -1.58 17.52 -33.10
N PRO A 81 -2.34 16.89 -34.01
CA PRO A 81 -1.77 16.22 -35.17
C PRO A 81 -0.88 17.15 -36.02
N ALA A 82 -1.23 18.45 -36.05
CA ALA A 82 -0.43 19.48 -36.71
C ALA A 82 0.97 19.63 -36.10
N ALA A 83 1.10 19.59 -34.76
CA ALA A 83 2.40 19.69 -34.08
C ALA A 83 3.33 18.51 -34.42
N LEU A 84 2.77 17.31 -34.61
CA LEU A 84 3.53 16.14 -35.05
C LEU A 84 3.96 16.25 -36.52
N GLN A 85 3.06 16.69 -37.40
CA GLN A 85 3.36 16.88 -38.83
C GLN A 85 4.41 17.97 -39.05
N GLN A 86 4.35 19.05 -38.29
CA GLN A 86 5.28 20.17 -38.34
C GLN A 86 6.63 19.87 -37.66
N LYS A 87 6.84 18.63 -37.19
CA LYS A 87 8.05 18.24 -36.44
C LYS A 87 8.35 19.23 -35.32
N GLN A 88 7.34 19.56 -34.50
CA GLN A 88 7.55 20.42 -33.34
C GLN A 88 8.09 19.61 -32.16
N ILE A 89 7.61 18.38 -31.99
CA ILE A 89 7.95 17.48 -30.89
C ILE A 89 8.72 16.28 -31.43
N THR A 90 9.83 15.91 -30.78
CA THR A 90 10.58 14.72 -31.15
C THR A 90 9.86 13.46 -30.67
N PRO A 91 10.08 12.28 -31.30
CA PRO A 91 9.52 11.02 -30.81
C PRO A 91 9.89 10.74 -29.34
N ARG A 92 11.08 11.16 -28.91
CA ARG A 92 11.54 11.07 -27.52
C ARG A 92 10.72 11.98 -26.60
N GLY A 93 10.42 13.22 -27.00
CA GLY A 93 9.56 14.13 -26.24
C GLY A 93 8.13 13.61 -26.09
N VAL A 94 7.58 12.98 -27.14
CA VAL A 94 6.25 12.34 -27.08
C VAL A 94 6.23 11.16 -26.11
N ALA A 95 7.26 10.33 -26.13
CA ALA A 95 7.40 9.20 -25.20
C ALA A 95 7.54 9.67 -23.75
N LYS A 96 8.31 10.74 -23.51
CA LYS A 96 8.46 11.38 -22.21
C LYS A 96 7.13 11.92 -21.66
N LEU A 97 6.38 12.63 -22.50
CA LEU A 97 5.03 13.10 -22.18
C LEU A 97 4.12 11.93 -21.77
N ARG A 98 4.14 10.83 -22.55
CA ARG A 98 3.37 9.64 -22.23
C ARG A 98 3.74 9.04 -20.88
N SER A 99 5.03 8.86 -20.60
CA SER A 99 5.50 8.27 -19.34
C SER A 99 5.06 9.11 -18.14
N LEU A 100 5.22 10.43 -18.21
CA LEU A 100 4.83 11.35 -17.13
C LEU A 100 3.31 11.39 -16.92
N PHE A 101 2.54 11.45 -18.00
CA PHE A 101 1.08 11.48 -17.91
C PHE A 101 0.50 10.15 -17.42
N LEU A 102 1.16 9.03 -17.73
CA LEU A 102 0.79 7.73 -17.17
C LEU A 102 1.02 7.70 -15.66
N LYS A 103 2.15 8.25 -15.18
CA LYS A 103 2.46 8.34 -13.74
C LYS A 103 1.50 9.29 -13.01
N ASP A 104 1.18 10.45 -13.58
CA ASP A 104 0.17 11.34 -12.99
C ASP A 104 -1.23 10.71 -12.99
N MET A 105 -1.57 9.94 -14.03
CA MET A 105 -2.83 9.17 -14.04
C MET A 105 -2.85 8.09 -12.95
N MET A 106 -1.75 7.34 -12.75
CA MET A 106 -1.62 6.43 -11.61
C MET A 106 -1.78 7.17 -10.29
N ARG A 107 -1.22 8.38 -10.17
CA ARG A 107 -1.35 9.17 -8.95
C ARG A 107 -2.80 9.50 -8.63
N MET A 108 -3.52 9.98 -9.64
CA MET A 108 -4.91 10.40 -9.52
C MET A 108 -5.88 9.24 -9.28
N GLU A 109 -5.55 8.03 -9.74
CA GLU A 109 -6.42 6.87 -9.68
C GLU A 109 -6.06 5.87 -8.58
N LEU A 110 -4.82 5.89 -8.11
CA LEU A 110 -4.28 5.14 -6.99
C LEU A 110 -3.61 6.11 -6.00
N PRO A 111 -4.35 7.02 -5.35
CA PRO A 111 -3.77 7.92 -4.34
C PRO A 111 -3.21 7.11 -3.18
N ASP A 112 -2.11 7.59 -2.58
CA ASP A 112 -1.58 7.11 -1.30
C ASP A 112 -1.68 8.16 -0.18
N ASN A 113 -2.09 9.39 -0.53
CA ASN A 113 -2.39 10.45 0.40
C ASN A 113 -3.48 11.36 -0.18
N TYR A 114 -4.03 12.22 0.66
CA TYR A 114 -5.07 13.13 0.23
C TYR A 114 -4.57 14.31 -0.60
N VAL A 115 -3.28 14.63 -0.46
CA VAL A 115 -2.60 15.64 -1.27
C VAL A 115 -2.68 15.26 -2.76
N ASP A 116 -2.66 13.97 -3.09
CA ASP A 116 -2.81 13.53 -4.48
C ASP A 116 -4.17 13.88 -5.09
N LEU A 117 -5.21 13.95 -4.28
CA LEU A 117 -6.57 14.30 -4.70
C LEU A 117 -6.83 15.81 -4.65
N ALA A 118 -6.08 16.55 -3.83
CA ALA A 118 -6.26 17.98 -3.64
C ALA A 118 -5.79 18.82 -4.83
N TYR A 119 -4.76 18.38 -5.55
CA TYR A 119 -4.09 19.17 -6.58
C TYR A 119 -4.55 18.84 -8.00
N THR A 120 -4.48 19.84 -8.88
CA THR A 120 -4.77 19.69 -10.32
C THR A 120 -3.86 18.66 -10.99
N PRO A 121 -4.27 18.13 -12.15
CA PRO A 121 -3.40 17.33 -13.00
C PRO A 121 -2.10 18.08 -13.32
N THR A 122 -0.98 17.35 -13.39
CA THR A 122 0.35 17.93 -13.58
C THR A 122 0.49 18.60 -14.93
N SER A 123 1.16 19.75 -14.94
CA SER A 123 1.61 20.42 -16.16
C SER A 123 3.05 20.04 -16.49
N LEU A 124 3.31 19.66 -17.75
CA LEU A 124 4.67 19.43 -18.24
C LEU A 124 5.03 20.47 -19.30
N THR A 125 6.14 21.16 -19.08
CA THR A 125 6.74 22.05 -20.08
C THR A 125 7.92 21.36 -20.75
N LEU A 126 7.84 21.16 -22.07
CA LEU A 126 8.96 20.72 -22.89
C LEU A 126 9.75 21.95 -23.36
N THR A 127 11.07 21.89 -23.27
CA THR A 127 11.98 22.98 -23.66
C THR A 127 12.88 22.54 -24.80
N GLY A 128 13.14 23.40 -25.78
CA GLY A 128 14.03 23.08 -26.90
C GLY A 128 15.52 23.01 -26.53
N PRO A 129 16.39 22.53 -27.44
CA PRO A 129 17.83 22.55 -27.25
C PRO A 129 18.35 23.99 -27.00
N PRO A 130 19.43 24.16 -26.21
CA PRO A 130 20.40 23.14 -25.78
C PRO A 130 20.04 22.40 -24.47
N SER A 131 18.96 22.76 -23.79
CA SER A 131 18.64 22.21 -22.46
C SER A 131 17.89 20.86 -22.50
N SER A 132 17.31 20.47 -23.65
CA SER A 132 16.73 19.14 -23.84
C SER A 132 16.67 18.72 -25.33
N THR A 133 16.45 17.42 -25.59
CA THR A 133 16.22 16.86 -26.94
C THR A 133 14.74 16.57 -27.23
N ASP A 134 13.83 17.12 -26.42
CA ASP A 134 12.40 16.82 -26.46
C ASP A 134 11.66 17.56 -27.59
N LEU A 135 12.15 18.73 -28.00
CA LEU A 135 11.64 19.52 -29.12
C LEU A 135 12.69 19.66 -30.23
N TYR A 136 12.25 19.87 -31.46
CA TYR A 136 13.16 20.20 -32.56
C TYR A 136 13.75 21.62 -32.40
N PRO A 137 14.93 21.90 -32.97
CA PRO A 137 15.54 23.24 -32.89
C PRO A 137 14.62 24.35 -33.42
N GLY A 138 14.55 25.47 -32.70
CA GLY A 138 13.75 26.64 -33.09
C GLY A 138 12.27 26.60 -32.66
N VAL A 139 11.83 25.54 -31.98
CA VAL A 139 10.48 25.44 -31.42
C VAL A 139 10.43 26.10 -30.03
N PRO A 140 9.49 27.02 -29.75
CA PRO A 140 9.34 27.61 -28.42
C PRO A 140 8.88 26.56 -27.39
N PRO A 141 9.09 26.79 -26.07
CA PRO A 141 8.60 25.88 -25.05
C PRO A 141 7.10 25.61 -25.18
N MET A 142 6.70 24.36 -24.97
CA MET A 142 5.31 23.93 -25.06
C MET A 142 4.89 23.33 -23.74
N THR A 143 3.74 23.76 -23.20
CA THR A 143 3.16 23.23 -21.96
C THR A 143 1.96 22.35 -22.28
N PHE A 144 1.92 21.18 -21.65
CA PHE A 144 0.87 20.19 -21.79
C PHE A 144 0.29 19.87 -20.42
N HIS A 145 -1.02 19.60 -20.37
CA HIS A 145 -1.72 19.24 -19.15
C HIS A 145 -2.28 17.83 -19.29
N SER A 146 -2.10 16.99 -18.26
CA SER A 146 -2.79 15.71 -18.18
C SER A 146 -4.29 15.95 -17.98
N SER A 147 -5.10 14.99 -18.43
CA SER A 147 -6.56 15.03 -18.25
C SER A 147 -6.95 14.06 -17.13
N PRO A 148 -7.73 14.48 -16.14
CA PRO A 148 -8.12 13.61 -15.05
C PRO A 148 -9.08 12.52 -15.55
N GLY A 149 -8.90 11.30 -15.05
CA GLY A 149 -9.84 10.20 -15.25
C GLY A 149 -11.18 10.44 -14.54
N ARG A 150 -12.17 9.59 -14.82
CA ARG A 150 -13.47 9.63 -14.12
C ARG A 150 -13.27 9.31 -12.63
N GLU A 151 -12.36 8.39 -12.36
CA GLU A 151 -12.04 7.78 -11.08
C GLU A 151 -11.45 8.81 -10.13
N TYR A 152 -10.64 9.74 -10.64
CA TYR A 152 -10.13 10.88 -9.88
C TYR A 152 -11.28 11.72 -9.28
N ASN A 153 -12.29 12.03 -10.08
CA ASN A 153 -13.44 12.80 -9.61
C ASN A 153 -14.31 12.01 -8.64
N VAL A 154 -14.43 10.69 -8.82
CA VAL A 154 -15.14 9.81 -7.87
C VAL A 154 -14.45 9.84 -6.51
N LEU A 155 -13.13 9.66 -6.46
CA LEU A 155 -12.37 9.69 -5.21
C LEU A 155 -12.41 11.07 -4.53
N ARG A 156 -12.32 12.15 -5.30
CA ARG A 156 -12.47 13.51 -4.74
C ARG A 156 -13.84 13.76 -4.13
N ASN A 157 -14.89 13.27 -4.79
CA ASN A 157 -16.25 13.38 -4.25
C ASN A 157 -16.43 12.50 -3.00
N TYR A 158 -15.84 11.30 -2.99
CA TYR A 158 -15.84 10.41 -1.83
C TYR A 158 -15.21 11.09 -0.60
N PHE A 159 -13.99 11.62 -0.74
CA PHE A 159 -13.27 12.33 0.32
C PHE A 159 -13.70 13.78 0.53
N LYS A 160 -14.76 14.23 -0.18
CA LYS A 160 -15.30 15.60 -0.13
C LYS A 160 -14.21 16.67 -0.30
N VAL A 161 -13.25 16.41 -1.18
CA VAL A 161 -12.16 17.33 -1.47
C VAL A 161 -12.73 18.55 -2.21
N GLY A 162 -12.40 19.75 -1.72
CA GLY A 162 -12.87 21.02 -2.28
C GLY A 162 -12.35 21.30 -3.69
N SER A 163 -12.36 22.56 -4.12
CA SER A 163 -11.84 22.93 -5.45
C SER A 163 -10.36 22.53 -5.61
N PRO A 164 -9.95 21.99 -6.78
CA PRO A 164 -8.56 21.61 -7.02
C PRO A 164 -7.60 22.79 -6.81
N ILE A 165 -6.47 22.53 -6.16
CA ILE A 165 -5.38 23.49 -5.99
C ILE A 165 -4.51 23.46 -7.24
N VAL A 166 -4.28 24.62 -7.87
CA VAL A 166 -3.41 24.75 -9.05
C VAL A 166 -1.94 24.71 -8.64
N GLU A 167 -1.11 24.03 -9.44
CA GLU A 167 0.33 23.74 -9.26
C GLU A 167 1.26 24.95 -8.97
N SER A 168 0.77 26.20 -8.99
CA SER A 168 1.63 27.38 -8.82
C SER A 168 2.17 27.60 -7.40
N ASP A 169 1.78 26.78 -6.41
CA ASP A 169 2.21 26.95 -5.02
C ASP A 169 2.78 25.65 -4.42
N PRO A 170 4.09 25.40 -4.56
CA PRO A 170 4.77 24.27 -3.92
C PRO A 170 4.82 24.38 -2.38
N ALA A 171 4.42 25.55 -1.83
CA ALA A 171 4.30 25.82 -0.40
C ALA A 171 2.84 25.94 0.06
N ALA A 172 1.85 25.62 -0.79
CA ALA A 172 0.46 25.52 -0.37
C ALA A 172 0.33 24.36 0.61
N THR A 173 0.63 24.66 1.87
CA THR A 173 0.02 24.03 3.03
C THR A 173 -1.44 23.84 2.66
N LEU A 174 -1.96 22.60 2.70
CA LEU A 174 -3.38 22.29 2.49
C LEU A 174 -4.20 23.47 3.04
N VAL A 175 -4.61 24.38 2.16
CA VAL A 175 -5.35 25.55 2.60
C VAL A 175 -6.69 24.95 2.88
N ALA A 176 -6.92 24.71 4.17
CA ALA A 176 -8.11 24.11 4.72
C ALA A 176 -9.30 24.86 4.13
N ASN A 177 -9.85 24.33 3.04
CA ASN A 177 -11.15 24.72 2.55
C ASN A 177 -12.09 24.13 3.58
N THR A 178 -12.35 24.97 4.57
CA THR A 178 -13.15 24.85 5.78
C THR A 178 -14.32 23.88 5.65
N SER A 179 -14.03 22.60 5.91
CA SER A 179 -14.88 21.53 6.49
C SER A 179 -14.31 20.15 6.12
N GLN A 180 -12.99 19.95 6.25
CA GLN A 180 -12.38 18.62 6.06
C GLN A 180 -12.68 17.75 7.26
N ALA A 181 -13.42 16.66 7.01
CA ALA A 181 -13.75 15.65 8.02
C ALA A 181 -12.63 14.62 8.24
N TRP A 182 -11.64 14.56 7.33
CA TRP A 182 -10.57 13.57 7.31
C TRP A 182 -9.36 13.99 8.15
N THR A 183 -8.72 13.02 8.80
CA THR A 183 -7.43 13.22 9.46
C THR A 183 -6.26 12.85 8.54
N THR A 184 -5.01 13.18 8.91
CA THR A 184 -3.85 12.68 8.17
C THR A 184 -3.32 11.35 8.73
N THR A 185 -3.93 10.87 9.80
CA THR A 185 -3.66 9.55 10.39
C THR A 185 -4.30 8.53 9.46
N TYR A 186 -3.60 7.45 9.11
CA TYR A 186 -4.12 6.37 8.26
C TYR A 186 -4.63 6.75 6.85
N GLN A 187 -4.45 7.98 6.36
CA GLN A 187 -4.81 8.42 4.99
C GLN A 187 -4.45 7.47 3.86
N ALA A 188 -3.32 6.76 3.95
CA ALA A 188 -2.93 5.81 2.93
C ALA A 188 -3.85 4.58 2.93
N SER A 189 -4.19 4.09 4.13
CA SER A 189 -5.10 2.98 4.37
C SER A 189 -6.55 3.32 3.99
N GLU A 190 -6.99 4.55 4.26
CA GLU A 190 -8.30 5.07 3.83
C GLU A 190 -8.36 5.21 2.29
N CYS A 191 -7.29 5.71 1.67
CA CYS A 191 -7.15 5.75 0.21
C CYS A 191 -7.22 4.35 -0.39
N LEU A 192 -6.55 3.37 0.21
CA LEU A 192 -6.59 1.96 -0.23
C LEU A 192 -8.02 1.41 -0.19
N TYR A 193 -8.75 1.66 0.90
CA TYR A 193 -10.16 1.28 0.99
C TYR A 193 -10.97 1.93 -0.14
N ALA A 194 -10.86 3.24 -0.34
CA ALA A 194 -11.62 3.94 -1.36
C ALA A 194 -11.32 3.43 -2.77
N ILE A 195 -10.06 3.08 -3.07
CA ILE A 195 -9.66 2.48 -4.34
C ILE A 195 -10.39 1.15 -4.55
N VAL A 196 -10.38 0.25 -3.55
CA VAL A 196 -11.03 -1.06 -3.65
C VAL A 196 -12.55 -0.91 -3.68
N ALA A 197 -13.13 -0.03 -2.86
CA ALA A 197 -14.56 0.26 -2.81
C ALA A 197 -15.14 0.74 -4.15
N HIS A 198 -14.34 1.46 -4.93
CA HIS A 198 -14.72 1.95 -6.25
C HIS A 198 -14.19 1.09 -7.41
N SER A 199 -13.60 -0.07 -7.11
CA SER A 199 -13.13 -1.03 -8.12
C SER A 199 -14.11 -2.19 -8.27
N THR A 200 -14.11 -2.79 -9.46
CA THR A 200 -14.85 -4.03 -9.75
C THR A 200 -13.85 -5.16 -9.93
N SER A 201 -14.13 -6.32 -9.36
CA SER A 201 -13.32 -7.53 -9.58
C SER A 201 -14.25 -8.73 -9.79
N GLY A 202 -13.88 -9.63 -10.70
CA GLY A 202 -14.68 -10.84 -10.98
C GLY A 202 -16.11 -10.59 -11.51
N GLY A 203 -16.39 -9.40 -12.04
CA GLY A 203 -17.73 -9.02 -12.54
C GLY A 203 -18.69 -8.43 -11.49
N GLY A 204 -18.24 -8.26 -10.24
CA GLY A 204 -18.98 -7.63 -9.15
C GLY A 204 -18.20 -6.51 -8.46
N SER A 205 -18.74 -5.99 -7.35
CA SER A 205 -18.01 -5.04 -6.51
C SER A 205 -16.84 -5.73 -5.83
N ALA A 206 -15.66 -5.13 -5.86
CA ALA A 206 -14.49 -5.72 -5.22
C ALA A 206 -14.66 -5.89 -3.69
N LEU A 207 -15.55 -5.11 -3.05
CA LEU A 207 -15.84 -5.24 -1.62
C LEU A 207 -16.59 -6.52 -1.24
N GLU A 208 -17.25 -7.20 -2.17
CA GLU A 208 -18.01 -8.41 -1.86
C GLU A 208 -17.15 -9.57 -1.34
N GLY A 209 -15.84 -9.55 -1.63
CA GLY A 209 -14.87 -10.54 -1.14
C GLY A 209 -14.42 -10.33 0.31
N PHE A 210 -14.81 -9.23 0.95
CA PHE A 210 -14.35 -8.85 2.28
C PHE A 210 -15.41 -9.11 3.36
N VAL A 211 -14.95 -9.52 4.54
CA VAL A 211 -15.84 -9.69 5.70
C VAL A 211 -15.83 -8.43 6.58
N ALA A 212 -16.89 -8.24 7.35
CA ALA A 212 -17.03 -7.06 8.21
C ALA A 212 -15.91 -6.89 9.26
N SER A 213 -15.17 -7.96 9.61
CA SER A 213 -14.02 -7.85 10.52
C SER A 213 -12.74 -7.33 9.87
N GLU A 214 -12.69 -7.29 8.53
CA GLU A 214 -11.54 -6.79 7.76
C GLU A 214 -11.69 -5.30 7.41
N ILE A 215 -12.82 -4.68 7.76
CA ILE A 215 -13.15 -3.30 7.44
C ILE A 215 -13.54 -2.61 8.75
N GLY A 216 -12.91 -1.49 9.07
CA GLY A 216 -13.19 -0.71 10.26
C GLY A 216 -12.85 0.75 10.04
N ASP A 217 -13.32 1.63 10.91
CA ASP A 217 -12.93 3.04 10.98
C ASP A 217 -12.15 3.18 12.28
N VAL A 218 -10.81 3.15 12.19
CA VAL A 218 -9.93 3.01 13.35
C VAL A 218 -9.72 4.33 14.08
N ASP A 219 -9.69 5.45 13.36
CA ASP A 219 -9.51 6.78 13.95
C ASP A 219 -10.82 7.57 14.16
N GLY A 220 -11.95 7.05 13.65
CA GLY A 220 -13.29 7.55 13.91
C GLY A 220 -13.68 8.77 13.10
N ASP A 221 -13.01 9.01 11.97
CA ASP A 221 -13.22 10.19 11.13
C ASP A 221 -14.30 9.99 10.03
N GLY A 222 -14.85 8.78 9.95
CA GLY A 222 -15.93 8.40 9.04
C GLY A 222 -15.45 7.81 7.73
N PHE A 223 -14.14 7.60 7.55
CA PHE A 223 -13.57 6.91 6.40
C PHE A 223 -13.00 5.56 6.84
N PRO A 224 -13.57 4.44 6.36
CA PRO A 224 -13.10 3.12 6.76
C PRO A 224 -11.74 2.77 6.12
N GLU A 225 -10.95 2.00 6.83
CA GLU A 225 -9.76 1.32 6.38
C GLU A 225 -9.95 -0.20 6.33
N PHE A 226 -9.08 -0.88 5.58
CA PHE A 226 -8.89 -2.31 5.79
C PHE A 226 -8.07 -2.53 7.05
N VAL A 227 -8.52 -3.45 7.90
CA VAL A 227 -7.90 -3.74 9.20
C VAL A 227 -7.36 -5.17 9.18
N ASP A 228 -6.16 -5.34 9.71
CA ASP A 228 -5.54 -6.65 9.86
C ASP A 228 -6.12 -7.45 11.04
N ALA A 229 -5.65 -8.69 11.22
CA ALA A 229 -6.14 -9.55 12.29
C ALA A 229 -5.77 -9.05 13.72
N TRP A 230 -4.80 -8.15 13.85
CA TRP A 230 -4.36 -7.55 15.12
C TRP A 230 -5.08 -6.24 15.45
N GLY A 231 -5.91 -5.75 14.52
CA GLY A 231 -6.70 -4.54 14.67
C GLY A 231 -6.03 -3.27 14.14
N GLU A 232 -4.93 -3.40 13.38
CA GLU A 232 -4.22 -2.26 12.80
C GLU A 232 -4.60 -2.05 11.32
N PRO A 233 -4.69 -0.80 10.85
CA PRO A 233 -4.92 -0.51 9.44
C PRO A 233 -3.83 -1.08 8.53
N ILE A 234 -4.24 -1.64 7.39
CA ILE A 234 -3.34 -2.12 6.34
C ILE A 234 -2.66 -0.92 5.68
N GLY A 235 -1.33 -0.90 5.71
CA GLY A 235 -0.51 0.11 5.06
C GLY A 235 -0.53 0.01 3.54
N TRP A 236 -0.46 1.18 2.90
CA TRP A 236 -0.51 1.34 1.45
C TRP A 236 0.57 2.30 0.97
N ILE A 237 1.37 1.87 0.00
CA ILE A 237 2.30 2.75 -0.69
C ILE A 237 2.20 2.46 -2.18
N ARG A 238 1.78 3.45 -2.97
CA ARG A 238 1.68 3.32 -4.43
C ARG A 238 3.04 3.02 -5.07
N TRP A 239 4.08 3.74 -4.64
CA TRP A 239 5.44 3.62 -5.19
C TRP A 239 6.50 3.44 -4.09
N PRO A 240 6.65 2.22 -3.55
CA PRO A 240 7.62 1.88 -2.50
C PRO A 240 9.04 1.70 -3.05
N ALA A 241 9.62 2.73 -3.70
CA ALA A 241 10.92 2.60 -4.37
C ALA A 241 12.08 2.23 -3.43
N GLY A 242 12.00 2.55 -2.14
CA GLY A 242 12.97 2.16 -1.12
C GLY A 242 12.74 0.79 -0.50
N TYR A 243 11.61 0.12 -0.79
CA TYR A 243 11.29 -1.17 -0.19
C TYR A 243 12.10 -2.29 -0.83
N ALA A 244 12.94 -2.95 -0.04
CA ALA A 244 13.84 -3.99 -0.50
C ALA A 244 13.10 -5.32 -0.68
N SER A 245 12.82 -5.69 -1.93
CA SER A 245 12.22 -6.98 -2.32
C SER A 245 12.72 -7.39 -3.71
N LYS A 246 12.69 -8.69 -4.04
CA LYS A 246 13.03 -9.18 -5.39
C LYS A 246 12.15 -8.56 -6.49
N LEU A 247 10.93 -8.15 -6.16
CA LEU A 247 10.03 -7.47 -7.11
C LEU A 247 10.46 -6.03 -7.41
N ASN A 248 11.12 -5.38 -6.45
CA ASN A 248 11.58 -4.00 -6.53
C ASN A 248 13.12 -3.92 -6.49
N GLU A 249 13.81 -4.95 -6.98
CA GLU A 249 15.27 -5.06 -6.87
C GLU A 249 15.95 -3.94 -7.68
N SER A 250 16.68 -3.08 -6.97
CA SER A 250 17.22 -1.84 -7.52
C SER A 250 18.13 -2.04 -8.75
N TYR A 251 17.89 -1.19 -9.74
CA TYR A 251 18.83 -0.70 -10.76
C TYR A 251 19.37 -1.64 -11.87
N LYS A 252 19.47 -2.97 -11.73
CA LYS A 252 20.35 -3.74 -12.65
C LYS A 252 19.72 -4.63 -13.74
N ALA A 253 18.49 -5.12 -13.59
CA ALA A 253 17.97 -6.13 -14.53
C ALA A 253 16.78 -5.66 -15.38
N THR A 254 15.88 -4.85 -14.81
CA THR A 254 14.55 -4.63 -15.40
C THR A 254 14.26 -3.13 -15.55
N PRO A 255 14.30 -2.59 -16.79
CA PRO A 255 13.84 -1.23 -17.06
C PRO A 255 12.40 -1.01 -16.57
N ASP A 256 12.05 0.23 -16.24
CA ASP A 256 10.66 0.63 -15.95
C ASP A 256 9.72 0.16 -17.08
N ALA A 257 8.81 -0.76 -16.76
CA ALA A 257 7.85 -1.32 -17.71
C ALA A 257 6.91 -0.24 -18.30
N PHE A 258 6.77 0.89 -17.61
CA PHE A 258 5.96 2.04 -18.01
C PHE A 258 6.73 3.08 -18.84
N ASP A 259 8.04 2.89 -19.05
CA ASP A 259 8.89 3.72 -19.90
C ASP A 259 9.81 2.88 -20.80
N PRO A 260 9.25 2.16 -21.79
CA PRO A 260 10.03 1.28 -22.66
C PRO A 260 11.09 2.04 -23.48
N LEU A 261 10.90 3.34 -23.68
CA LEU A 261 11.77 4.20 -24.48
C LEU A 261 12.80 4.97 -23.63
N ARG A 262 12.84 4.75 -22.30
CA ARG A 262 13.87 5.31 -21.41
C ARG A 262 13.96 6.83 -21.54
N THR A 263 12.79 7.46 -21.44
CA THR A 263 12.55 8.88 -21.67
C THR A 263 12.24 9.65 -20.39
N ALA A 264 12.13 8.96 -19.27
CA ALA A 264 12.00 9.56 -17.95
C ALA A 264 13.11 10.62 -17.73
N PHE A 265 12.74 11.71 -17.05
CA PHE A 265 13.64 12.85 -16.81
C PHE A 265 14.93 12.44 -16.07
N GLN A 266 14.87 11.42 -15.23
CA GLN A 266 16.03 10.90 -14.49
C GLN A 266 16.96 10.03 -15.33
N TRP A 267 16.49 9.52 -16.47
CA TRP A 267 17.28 8.58 -17.27
C TRP A 267 18.56 9.25 -17.76
N SER A 268 19.68 8.74 -17.27
CA SER A 268 21.02 9.15 -17.69
C SER A 268 21.80 7.91 -18.12
N ASP A 269 22.16 7.84 -19.41
CA ASP A 269 23.04 6.78 -19.92
C ASP A 269 24.46 6.87 -19.33
N ALA A 270 24.83 8.05 -18.82
CA ALA A 270 26.10 8.30 -18.16
C ALA A 270 26.11 7.86 -16.68
N SER A 271 24.96 7.55 -16.06
CA SER A 271 24.87 7.22 -14.64
C SER A 271 24.40 5.77 -14.35
N LEU A 272 25.30 5.10 -13.63
CA LEU A 272 25.17 4.01 -12.66
C LEU A 272 23.98 3.99 -11.68
N THR A 273 23.30 5.11 -11.45
CA THR A 273 22.46 5.23 -10.24
C THR A 273 21.07 5.81 -10.48
N GLN A 274 20.82 6.39 -11.66
CA GLN A 274 19.60 7.19 -11.92
C GLN A 274 18.65 6.57 -12.95
N LYS A 275 18.59 5.24 -13.06
CA LYS A 275 17.68 4.58 -14.00
C LYS A 275 16.40 4.20 -13.27
N PRO A 276 15.22 4.67 -13.68
CA PRO A 276 13.96 4.18 -13.15
C PRO A 276 13.80 2.68 -13.42
N TRP A 277 13.25 1.96 -12.44
CA TRP A 277 12.89 0.56 -12.54
C TRP A 277 11.39 0.39 -12.29
N THR A 278 10.90 -0.82 -12.55
CA THR A 278 9.51 -1.16 -12.27
C THR A 278 9.30 -1.19 -10.76
N VAL A 279 8.31 -0.44 -10.26
CA VAL A 279 7.96 -0.40 -8.84
C VAL A 279 6.57 -0.97 -8.67
N VAL A 280 6.49 -2.12 -8.02
CA VAL A 280 5.23 -2.76 -7.62
C VAL A 280 4.71 -2.07 -6.35
N PRO A 281 3.41 -1.75 -6.25
CA PRO A 281 2.83 -1.16 -5.05
C PRO A 281 2.96 -2.07 -3.82
N LEU A 282 3.15 -1.48 -2.65
CA LEU A 282 3.28 -2.19 -1.39
C LEU A 282 1.96 -2.13 -0.62
N ILE A 283 1.46 -3.32 -0.26
CA ILE A 283 0.37 -3.52 0.69
C ILE A 283 0.98 -4.31 1.84
N ILE A 284 0.91 -3.76 3.05
CA ILE A 284 1.64 -4.27 4.20
C ILE A 284 0.80 -4.21 5.48
N SER A 285 0.89 -5.23 6.32
CA SER A 285 0.41 -5.19 7.72
C SER A 285 1.61 -5.03 8.65
N ALA A 286 1.37 -4.29 9.72
CA ALA A 286 2.31 -4.01 10.79
C ALA A 286 2.55 -5.21 11.74
N GLY A 287 1.92 -6.36 11.47
CA GLY A 287 2.17 -7.57 12.25
C GLY A 287 1.66 -7.50 13.70
N ALA A 288 2.25 -8.37 14.54
CA ALA A 288 1.89 -8.52 15.94
C ALA A 288 2.42 -7.38 16.81
N ASP A 289 3.53 -6.74 16.41
CA ASP A 289 4.14 -5.62 17.12
C ASP A 289 3.47 -4.27 16.82
N ARG A 290 2.58 -4.24 15.81
CA ARG A 290 1.76 -3.10 15.38
C ARG A 290 2.58 -1.93 14.85
N LYS A 291 3.79 -2.20 14.39
CA LYS A 291 4.67 -1.20 13.81
C LYS A 291 5.11 -1.66 12.44
N PHE A 292 5.16 -0.74 11.49
CA PHE A 292 5.63 -1.09 10.15
C PHE A 292 7.16 -1.13 10.06
N GLY A 293 7.88 -0.34 10.87
CA GLY A 293 9.34 -0.21 10.76
C GLY A 293 9.83 0.34 9.40
N ILE A 294 8.94 0.87 8.56
CA ILE A 294 9.25 1.46 7.24
C ILE A 294 9.00 2.97 7.20
N ASN A 295 9.72 3.64 6.32
CA ASN A 295 9.50 5.04 6.00
C ASN A 295 8.21 5.22 5.19
N GLN A 296 7.20 5.82 5.81
CA GLN A 296 5.95 6.17 5.16
C GLN A 296 6.12 7.35 4.17
N PRO A 297 5.26 7.47 3.16
CA PRO A 297 5.29 8.61 2.26
C PRO A 297 4.96 9.91 3.02
N GLU A 298 5.84 10.91 2.93
CA GLU A 298 5.58 12.27 3.38
C GLU A 298 4.28 12.85 2.79
N ASN A 299 3.64 13.77 3.51
CA ASN A 299 2.39 14.40 3.09
C ASN A 299 2.64 15.55 2.08
N ILE A 300 3.34 15.21 0.99
CA ILE A 300 3.81 16.14 -0.05
C ILE A 300 3.34 15.64 -1.42
N PHE A 301 3.08 16.60 -2.32
CA PHE A 301 2.56 16.41 -3.67
C PHE A 301 3.34 15.37 -4.50
N ALA A 302 2.69 14.29 -4.94
CA ALA A 302 3.44 13.15 -5.49
C ALA A 302 4.04 13.37 -6.91
N THR A 303 3.65 14.38 -7.68
CA THR A 303 4.33 14.64 -8.98
C THR A 303 5.54 15.56 -8.86
N SER A 304 5.66 16.32 -7.76
CA SER A 304 6.94 16.95 -7.39
C SER A 304 7.83 15.97 -6.62
N ARG A 305 7.25 14.91 -6.02
CA ARG A 305 8.02 13.75 -5.55
C ARG A 305 8.53 12.96 -6.73
N ASN A 306 9.77 13.24 -7.05
CA ASN A 306 10.57 12.27 -7.73
C ASN A 306 10.82 11.08 -6.79
N VAL A 307 9.99 10.04 -6.89
CA VAL A 307 10.11 8.84 -6.05
C VAL A 307 11.46 8.11 -6.23
N PHE A 308 12.21 8.46 -7.28
CA PHE A 308 13.53 7.96 -7.59
C PHE A 308 14.67 8.96 -7.31
N ILE A 309 14.41 10.12 -6.66
CA ILE A 309 15.46 11.06 -6.21
C ILE A 309 15.30 11.37 -4.73
N GLY A 310 16.25 10.88 -3.94
CA GLY A 310 16.84 11.65 -2.85
C GLY A 310 18.07 12.39 -3.38
N GLY A 311 18.54 13.43 -2.68
CA GLY A 311 19.86 14.04 -2.92
C GLY A 311 21.05 13.08 -2.74
N THR A 312 20.76 11.84 -2.35
CA THR A 312 21.61 10.67 -2.32
C THR A 312 20.89 9.56 -3.10
N ASP A 313 21.63 8.69 -3.79
CA ASP A 313 21.14 7.62 -4.69
C ASP A 313 20.28 6.50 -4.02
N THR A 314 19.50 6.83 -2.99
CA THR A 314 18.73 5.89 -2.16
C THR A 314 17.30 6.42 -1.97
N PRO A 315 16.30 5.87 -2.69
CA PRO A 315 14.91 6.22 -2.42
C PRO A 315 14.55 5.84 -0.97
N THR A 316 13.89 6.76 -0.26
CA THR A 316 13.59 6.58 1.16
C THR A 316 12.20 6.01 1.42
N VAL A 317 11.24 6.17 0.48
CA VAL A 317 9.85 5.74 0.65
C VAL A 317 9.75 4.22 0.63
N GLY A 318 9.23 3.63 1.70
CA GLY A 318 9.18 2.18 1.89
C GLY A 318 10.50 1.56 2.38
N LEU A 319 11.56 2.35 2.56
CA LEU A 319 12.81 1.83 3.15
C LEU A 319 12.55 1.35 4.58
N ILE A 320 13.09 0.19 4.93
CA ILE A 320 13.07 -0.33 6.31
C ILE A 320 13.99 0.55 7.15
N GLY A 321 13.39 1.42 7.99
CA GLY A 321 14.10 2.29 8.91
C GLY A 321 14.45 1.59 10.23
N ASN A 322 13.66 0.60 10.63
CA ASN A 322 13.88 -0.21 11.83
C ASN A 322 13.60 -1.68 11.53
N ALA A 323 14.66 -2.47 11.37
CA ALA A 323 14.53 -3.88 11.03
C ALA A 323 13.82 -4.69 12.12
N GLY A 324 13.95 -4.31 13.41
CA GLY A 324 13.27 -5.00 14.51
C GLY A 324 11.76 -4.89 14.42
N GLU A 325 11.28 -3.71 14.03
CA GLU A 325 9.85 -3.38 13.83
C GLU A 325 9.32 -3.83 12.47
N ALA A 326 10.15 -4.43 11.61
CA ALA A 326 9.72 -4.91 10.31
C ALA A 326 9.74 -6.44 10.20
N THR A 327 10.12 -7.14 11.28
CA THR A 327 10.38 -8.58 11.26
C THR A 327 9.14 -9.44 11.11
N ASP A 328 8.01 -8.98 11.64
CA ASP A 328 6.73 -9.68 11.69
C ASP A 328 5.70 -9.12 10.69
N ASN A 329 6.10 -8.11 9.92
CA ASN A 329 5.30 -7.58 8.82
C ASN A 329 4.86 -8.69 7.86
N VAL A 330 3.66 -8.52 7.32
CA VAL A 330 3.14 -9.33 6.22
C VAL A 330 2.93 -8.41 5.03
N SER A 331 3.59 -8.69 3.92
CA SER A 331 3.50 -7.85 2.72
C SER A 331 3.08 -8.65 1.48
N ASN A 332 2.44 -7.98 0.52
CA ASN A 332 2.18 -8.59 -0.79
C ASN A 332 3.48 -8.99 -1.52
N HIS A 333 4.58 -8.29 -1.25
CA HIS A 333 5.89 -8.61 -1.81
C HIS A 333 6.41 -9.98 -1.39
N ASP A 334 6.16 -10.39 -0.15
CA ASP A 334 6.53 -11.71 0.33
C ASP A 334 5.62 -12.78 -0.28
N ILE A 335 4.31 -12.51 -0.33
CA ILE A 335 3.31 -13.48 -0.81
C ILE A 335 3.48 -13.81 -2.29
N LEU A 336 3.82 -12.81 -3.13
CA LEU A 336 4.02 -12.99 -4.56
C LEU A 336 5.30 -13.77 -4.92
N LEU A 337 6.21 -13.95 -3.96
CA LEU A 337 7.49 -14.63 -4.15
C LEU A 337 7.53 -16.06 -3.58
N GLU A 338 6.47 -16.48 -2.90
CA GLU A 338 6.29 -17.85 -2.38
C GLU A 338 5.72 -18.81 -3.44
#